data_AF-T0Z5G3-F1
#
_entry.id   AF-T0Z5G3-F1
#
_cell.length_a   1.000
_cell.length_b   1.000
_cell.length_c   1.000
_cell.angle_alpha   90.00
_cell.angle_beta   90.00
_cell.angle_gamma   90.00
#
_symmetry.space_group_name_H-M   'P 1'
#
loop_
_entity.id
_entity.type
_entity.pdbx_description
1 polymer ?
#
loop_
_entity_poly.entity_id
_entity_poly.type
_entity_poly.pdbx_seq_one_letter_code
_entity_poly.pdbx_strand_id
1 'polypeptide(L)'
;VARPPFEGFRRLEVRAMVEKPDRPRSHWAATAVYAFAPSLFEALAAVRRHRHPAELEVTDGVRHLLEHNGRIQALILDRRVGEWRSVGSPDGFRKALARSHRIARGHPPGRPSPARPPRYRGAYD
;
A
#
# COMPACT_ATOMS: atom_id res chain seq x y z
N VAL A 1 -22.74 8.42 14.05
CA VAL A 1 -21.37 8.99 13.89
C VAL A 1 -20.60 8.06 12.97
N ALA A 2 -19.97 8.56 11.90
CA ALA A 2 -19.16 7.72 11.01
C ALA A 2 -17.99 7.13 11.82
N ARG A 3 -17.75 5.81 11.69
CA ARG A 3 -16.59 5.18 12.30
C ARG A 3 -15.33 5.85 11.76
N PRO A 4 -14.35 6.22 12.60
CA PRO A 4 -13.10 6.77 12.11
C PRO A 4 -12.48 5.82 11.08
N PRO A 5 -11.85 6.36 10.02
CA PRO A 5 -11.21 5.53 9.02
C PRO A 5 -10.21 4.57 9.68
N PHE A 6 -10.27 3.30 9.28
CA PHE A 6 -9.42 2.22 9.78
C PHE A 6 -9.64 1.82 11.26
N GLU A 7 -10.79 2.16 11.85
CA GLU A 7 -11.20 1.60 13.14
C GLU A 7 -11.21 0.06 13.09
N GLY A 8 -10.60 -0.60 14.08
CA GLY A 8 -10.50 -2.06 14.16
C GLY A 8 -9.31 -2.68 13.41
N PHE A 9 -8.57 -1.91 12.61
CA PHE A 9 -7.32 -2.40 12.03
C PHE A 9 -6.22 -2.42 13.08
N ARG A 10 -5.48 -3.52 13.16
CA ARG A 10 -4.24 -3.57 13.94
C ARG A 10 -3.20 -2.67 13.28
N ARG A 11 -2.44 -1.96 14.10
CA ARG A 11 -1.43 -0.99 13.66
C ARG A 11 -0.05 -1.37 14.15
N LEU A 12 0.95 -1.06 13.36
CA LEU A 12 2.36 -1.16 13.74
C LEU A 12 3.01 0.20 13.57
N GLU A 13 3.82 0.59 14.55
CA GLU A 13 4.74 1.71 14.37
C GLU A 13 5.93 1.22 13.56
N VAL A 14 6.17 1.85 12.42
CA VAL A 14 7.27 1.48 11.53
C VAL A 14 8.56 2.13 12.05
N ARG A 15 9.56 1.30 12.37
CA ARG A 15 10.89 1.78 12.79
C ARG A 15 11.89 1.88 11.65
N ALA A 16 11.72 1.07 10.62
CA ALA A 16 12.55 1.09 9.42
C ALA A 16 11.83 0.40 8.26
N MET A 17 12.14 0.83 7.03
CA MET A 17 11.72 0.18 5.79
C MET A 17 12.92 0.12 4.85
N VAL A 18 13.15 -1.04 4.25
CA VAL A 18 14.30 -1.29 3.37
C VAL A 18 13.78 -1.97 2.10
N GLU A 19 14.16 -1.45 0.94
CA GLU A 19 13.82 -2.05 -0.35
C GLU A 19 14.59 -3.34 -0.54
N LYS A 20 13.88 -4.42 -0.87
CA LYS A 20 14.43 -5.74 -1.27
C LYS A 20 15.72 -6.15 -0.51
N PRO A 21 15.68 -6.25 0.83
CA PRO A 21 16.88 -6.59 1.59
C PRO A 21 17.28 -8.05 1.37
N ASP A 22 18.58 -8.33 1.19
CA ASP A 22 19.11 -9.71 1.10
C ASP A 22 18.76 -10.55 2.33
N ARG A 23 18.70 -9.91 3.51
CA ARG A 23 18.28 -10.52 4.77
C ARG A 23 17.12 -9.71 5.36
N PRO A 24 15.86 -10.19 5.24
CA PRO A 24 14.71 -9.51 5.80
C PRO A 24 14.84 -9.29 7.31
N ARG A 25 14.60 -8.06 7.76
CA ARG A 25 14.66 -7.69 9.19
C ARG A 25 13.44 -8.13 9.99
N SER A 26 12.37 -8.51 9.30
CA SER A 26 11.13 -9.04 9.88
C SER A 26 10.35 -9.83 8.84
N HIS A 27 9.26 -10.48 9.26
CA HIS A 27 8.31 -11.16 8.38
C HIS A 27 7.29 -10.21 7.73
N TRP A 28 7.39 -8.89 7.98
CA TRP A 28 6.49 -7.90 7.41
C TRP A 28 7.01 -7.40 6.06
N ALA A 29 6.11 -7.36 5.08
CA ALA A 29 6.31 -6.70 3.80
C ALA A 29 5.22 -5.63 3.63
N ALA A 30 5.60 -4.45 3.15
CA ALA A 30 4.62 -3.45 2.76
C ALA A 30 3.94 -3.90 1.47
N THR A 31 2.63 -3.74 1.42
CA THR A 31 1.90 -3.81 0.16
C THR A 31 2.14 -2.52 -0.62
N ALA A 32 1.92 -2.54 -1.93
CA ALA A 32 1.99 -1.34 -2.77
C ALA A 32 0.73 -0.45 -2.62
N VAL A 33 0.30 -0.21 -1.38
CA VAL A 33 -0.85 0.63 -1.03
C VAL A 33 -0.42 1.59 0.07
N TYR A 34 -0.45 2.87 -0.24
CA TYR A 34 0.11 3.91 0.61
C TYR A 34 -0.85 5.08 0.75
N ALA A 35 -0.90 5.65 1.96
CA ALA A 35 -1.56 6.92 2.23
C ALA A 35 -0.58 7.77 3.03
N PHE A 36 0.05 8.72 2.37
CA PHE A 36 1.03 9.62 2.97
C PHE A 36 0.57 11.07 2.85
N ALA A 37 0.98 11.89 3.82
CA ALA A 37 0.91 13.34 3.70
C ALA A 37 1.88 13.83 2.61
N PRO A 38 1.70 15.07 2.09
CA PRO A 38 2.59 15.65 1.09
C PRO A 38 4.08 15.66 1.47
N SER A 39 4.40 15.61 2.77
CA SER A 39 5.77 15.51 3.28
C SER A 39 6.56 14.31 2.73
N LEU A 40 5.91 13.25 2.26
CA LEU A 40 6.62 12.17 1.56
C LEU A 40 7.28 12.68 0.26
N PHE A 41 6.60 13.54 -0.50
CA PHE A 41 7.16 14.06 -1.74
C PHE A 41 8.34 14.99 -1.46
N GLU A 42 8.27 15.79 -0.40
CA GLU A 42 9.39 16.62 0.07
C GLU A 42 10.60 15.75 0.45
N ALA A 43 10.36 14.67 1.19
CA ALA A 43 11.38 13.69 1.55
C ALA A 43 12.03 13.04 0.32
N LEU A 44 11.23 12.59 -0.66
CA LEU A 44 11.71 12.02 -1.91
C LEU A 44 12.51 13.02 -2.74
N ALA A 45 12.08 14.28 -2.79
CA ALA A 45 12.80 15.36 -3.47
C ALA A 45 14.16 15.64 -2.80
N ALA A 46 14.22 15.62 -1.46
CA ALA A 46 15.47 15.73 -0.73
C ALA A 46 16.42 14.57 -1.07
N VAL A 47 15.96 13.32 -1.00
CA VAL A 47 16.77 12.14 -1.36
C VAL A 47 17.30 12.25 -2.79
N ARG A 48 16.44 12.59 -3.76
CA ARG A 48 16.83 12.65 -5.18
C ARG A 48 17.96 13.64 -5.44
N ARG A 49 18.00 14.78 -4.75
CA ARG A 49 19.09 15.76 -4.89
C ARG A 49 20.46 15.19 -4.51
N HIS A 50 20.49 14.17 -3.66
CA HIS A 50 21.71 13.56 -3.15
C HIS A 50 22.03 12.21 -3.82
N ARG A 51 21.27 11.80 -4.84
CA ARG A 51 21.47 10.56 -5.60
C ARG A 51 21.56 10.82 -7.11
N HIS A 52 22.59 10.26 -7.74
CA HIS A 52 22.80 10.21 -9.19
C HIS A 52 23.18 8.78 -9.58
N PRO A 53 22.84 8.32 -10.80
CA PRO A 53 21.51 8.09 -11.35
C PRO A 53 20.97 6.72 -10.91
N ALA A 54 19.85 6.67 -10.20
CA ALA A 54 19.19 5.43 -9.78
C ALA A 54 17.67 5.61 -9.74
N GLU A 55 16.94 4.51 -9.70
CA GLU A 55 15.51 4.50 -9.39
C GLU A 55 15.28 5.16 -8.01
N LEU A 56 14.25 6.00 -7.92
CA LEU A 56 13.87 6.67 -6.69
C LEU A 56 12.77 5.84 -6.01
N GLU A 57 13.14 5.17 -4.93
CA GLU A 57 12.25 4.22 -4.26
C GLU A 57 11.40 4.92 -3.20
N VAL A 58 10.13 4.52 -3.07
CA VAL A 58 9.26 5.00 -1.98
C VAL A 58 9.88 4.71 -0.60
N THR A 59 10.61 3.60 -0.47
CA THR A 59 11.34 3.26 0.76
C THR A 59 12.38 4.29 1.15
N ASP A 60 12.97 5.00 0.19
CA ASP A 60 13.94 6.05 0.49
C ASP A 60 13.24 7.26 1.13
N GLY A 61 12.07 7.64 0.62
CA GLY A 61 11.25 8.69 1.24
C GLY A 61 10.78 8.32 2.64
N VAL A 62 10.33 7.08 2.83
CA VAL A 62 9.94 6.54 4.15
C VAL A 62 11.12 6.57 5.12
N ARG A 63 12.31 6.15 4.70
CA ARG A 63 13.52 6.22 5.52
C ARG A 63 13.84 7.65 5.93
N HIS A 64 13.85 8.57 4.97
CA HIS A 64 14.13 9.98 5.22
C HIS A 64 13.14 10.57 6.23
N LEU A 65 11.84 10.28 6.09
CA LEU A 65 10.83 10.71 7.07
C LEU A 65 11.15 10.19 8.47
N LEU A 66 11.47 8.90 8.63
CA LEU A 66 11.78 8.30 9.93
C LEU A 66 13.04 8.91 10.58
N GLU A 67 14.06 9.23 9.78
CA GLU A 67 15.28 9.89 10.24
C GLU A 67 15.05 11.34 10.66
N HIS A 68 14.02 12.00 10.13
CA HIS A 68 13.71 13.42 10.37
C HIS A 68 12.43 13.60 11.22
N ASN A 69 12.28 12.76 12.26
CA ASN A 69 11.18 12.81 13.24
C ASN A 69 9.76 12.57 12.68
N GLY A 70 9.64 12.12 11.44
CA GLY A 70 8.39 11.67 10.85
C GLY A 70 7.90 10.38 11.49
N ARG A 71 6.58 10.23 11.60
CA ARG A 71 5.94 9.03 12.15
C ARG A 71 5.18 8.29 11.06
N ILE A 72 5.40 6.99 10.99
CA ILE A 72 4.76 6.11 10.02
C ILE A 72 4.03 5.00 10.76
N GLN A 73 2.75 4.85 10.43
CA GLN A 73 1.90 3.79 10.96
C GLN A 73 1.53 2.86 9.82
N ALA A 74 1.80 1.57 9.98
CA ALA A 74 1.34 0.54 9.06
C ALA A 74 0.04 -0.07 9.56
N LEU A 75 -0.91 -0.32 8.64
CA LEU A 75 -2.11 -1.08 8.92
C LEU A 75 -1.87 -2.54 8.55
N ILE A 76 -2.12 -3.45 9.49
CA ILE A 76 -1.99 -4.89 9.22
C ILE A 76 -3.18 -5.32 8.37
N LEU A 77 -2.89 -5.85 7.18
CA LEU A 77 -3.89 -6.53 6.36
C LEU A 77 -4.28 -7.85 7.02
N ASP A 78 -5.38 -7.83 7.76
CA ASP A 78 -5.97 -9.05 8.32
C ASP A 78 -6.62 -9.88 7.21
N ARG A 79 -6.44 -11.20 7.27
CA ARG A 79 -7.04 -12.16 6.32
C ARG A 79 -8.57 -12.08 6.27
N ARG A 80 -9.22 -11.58 7.33
CA ARG A 80 -10.67 -11.35 7.39
C ARG A 80 -11.10 -10.15 6.53
N VAL A 81 -10.21 -9.19 6.30
CA VAL A 81 -10.49 -7.99 5.50
C VAL A 81 -10.20 -8.24 4.03
N GLY A 82 -9.13 -8.98 3.74
CA GLY A 82 -8.77 -9.31 2.37
C GLY A 82 -7.46 -10.05 2.24
N GLU A 83 -7.04 -10.26 1.01
CA GLU A 83 -5.76 -10.86 0.67
C GLU A 83 -5.00 -9.99 -0.33
N TRP A 84 -3.68 -9.94 -0.18
CA TRP A 84 -2.78 -9.34 -1.16
C TRP A 84 -2.10 -10.43 -1.98
N ARG A 85 -2.03 -10.23 -3.30
CA ARG A 85 -1.39 -11.14 -4.24
C ARG A 85 -0.52 -10.32 -5.19
N SER A 86 0.75 -10.70 -5.33
CA SER A 86 1.60 -10.14 -6.38
C SER A 86 1.24 -10.75 -7.73
N VAL A 87 1.21 -9.90 -8.76
CA VAL A 87 0.97 -10.26 -10.17
C VAL A 87 2.17 -9.97 -11.07
N GLY A 88 3.33 -9.64 -10.48
CA GLY A 88 4.54 -9.26 -11.22
C GLY A 88 5.28 -10.42 -11.91
N SER A 89 4.82 -11.67 -11.77
CA SER A 89 5.38 -12.83 -12.45
C SER A 89 4.29 -13.66 -13.14
N PRO A 90 4.61 -14.45 -14.19
CA PRO A 90 3.63 -15.30 -14.86
C PRO A 90 2.89 -16.23 -13.89
N ASP A 91 3.62 -16.85 -12.96
CA ASP A 91 3.03 -17.72 -11.94
C ASP A 91 2.20 -16.96 -10.91
N GLY A 92 2.65 -15.77 -10.48
CA GLY A 92 1.90 -14.90 -9.58
C GLY A 92 0.57 -14.48 -10.20
N PHE A 93 0.62 -14.02 -11.45
CA PHE A 93 -0.55 -13.65 -12.23
C PHE A 93 -1.53 -14.81 -12.38
N ARG A 94 -1.06 -15.99 -12.83
CA ARG A 94 -1.91 -17.19 -12.97
C ARG A 94 -2.60 -17.56 -11.65
N LYS A 95 -1.87 -17.54 -10.54
CA LYS A 95 -2.42 -17.84 -9.20
C LYS A 95 -3.46 -16.82 -8.77
N ALA A 96 -3.21 -15.53 -9.01
CA ALA A 96 -4.15 -14.45 -8.71
C ALA A 96 -5.45 -14.58 -9.53
N LEU A 97 -5.32 -14.85 -10.84
CA LEU A 97 -6.46 -15.06 -11.73
C LEU A 97 -7.30 -16.28 -11.33
N ALA A 98 -6.66 -17.42 -11.04
CA ALA A 98 -7.37 -18.60 -10.58
C ALA A 98 -8.11 -18.36 -9.26
N ARG A 99 -7.54 -17.53 -8.37
CA ARG A 99 -8.15 -17.17 -7.09
C ARG A 99 -9.34 -16.25 -7.26
N SER A 100 -9.22 -15.17 -8.04
CA SER A 100 -10.32 -14.24 -8.31
C SER A 100 -11.48 -14.95 -9.03
N HIS A 101 -11.17 -15.82 -10.00
CA HIS A 101 -12.18 -16.63 -10.68
C HIS A 101 -12.93 -17.57 -9.72
N ARG A 102 -12.25 -18.25 -8.80
CA ARG A 102 -12.91 -19.09 -7.77
C ARG A 102 -13.84 -18.26 -6.86
N ILE A 103 -13.40 -17.07 -6.44
CA ILE A 103 -14.23 -16.17 -5.63
C ILE A 103 -15.48 -15.76 -6.41
N ALA A 104 -15.32 -15.35 -7.67
CA ALA A 104 -16.42 -14.95 -8.55
C ALA A 104 -17.40 -16.08 -8.87
N ARG A 105 -16.96 -17.35 -8.89
CA ARG A 105 -17.88 -18.49 -9.04
C ARG A 105 -18.58 -18.89 -7.75
N GLY A 106 -17.95 -18.66 -6.59
CA GLY A 106 -18.53 -18.93 -5.27
C GLY A 106 -19.46 -17.83 -4.76
N HIS A 107 -19.51 -16.68 -5.43
CA HIS A 107 -20.51 -15.64 -5.24
C HIS A 107 -21.23 -15.43 -6.57
N PRO A 108 -22.50 -15.85 -6.74
CA PRO A 108 -23.25 -15.51 -7.94
C PRO A 108 -23.21 -13.99 -8.13
N PRO A 109 -23.19 -13.48 -9.37
CA PRO A 109 -23.12 -12.05 -9.61
C PRO A 109 -24.21 -11.36 -8.78
N GLY A 110 -23.78 -10.52 -7.83
CA GLY A 110 -24.69 -9.69 -7.07
C GLY A 110 -25.52 -8.86 -8.05
N ARG A 111 -26.78 -8.60 -7.72
CA ARG A 111 -27.64 -7.72 -8.53
C ARG A 111 -26.83 -6.46 -8.91
N PRO A 112 -26.90 -6.00 -10.16
CA PRO A 112 -26.19 -4.78 -10.57
C PRO A 112 -26.53 -3.66 -9.59
N SER A 113 -25.49 -2.99 -9.06
CA SER A 113 -25.67 -1.86 -8.17
C SER A 113 -26.47 -0.77 -8.91
N PRO A 114 -27.60 -0.29 -8.36
CA PRO A 114 -28.40 0.75 -9.03
C PRO A 114 -27.73 2.13 -9.03
N ALA A 115 -26.58 2.29 -8.37
CA ALA A 115 -25.95 3.59 -8.19
C ALA A 115 -24.62 3.70 -8.95
N ARG A 116 -24.60 4.61 -9.92
CA ARG A 116 -23.38 5.18 -10.52
C ARG A 116 -22.53 5.75 -9.38
N PRO A 117 -21.24 5.41 -9.24
CA PRO A 117 -20.41 6.00 -8.19
C PRO A 117 -20.36 7.53 -8.38
N PRO A 118 -20.30 8.32 -7.30
CA PRO A 118 -20.18 9.77 -7.40
C PRO A 118 -18.96 10.13 -8.24
N ARG A 119 -19.15 11.04 -9.20
CA ARG A 119 -18.05 11.60 -9.99
C ARG A 119 -17.08 12.29 -9.04
N TYR A 120 -15.87 11.74 -8.89
CA TYR A 120 -14.78 12.42 -8.20
C TYR A 120 -14.37 13.63 -9.04
N ARG A 121 -14.83 14.84 -8.68
CA ARG A 121 -14.19 16.08 -9.17
C ARG A 121 -12.90 16.21 -8.36
N GLY A 122 -11.77 15.92 -8.97
CA GLY A 122 -10.47 16.24 -8.37
C GLY A 122 -10.40 17.73 -8.10
N ALA A 123 -10.28 18.10 -6.82
CA ALA A 123 -9.88 19.44 -6.41
C ALA A 123 -8.36 19.45 -6.36
N TYR A 124 -7.74 19.73 -7.50
CA TYR A 124 -6.37 20.23 -7.58
C TYR A 124 -6.47 21.49 -8.45
N ASP A 125 -6.82 22.60 -7.79
CA ASP A 125 -6.52 23.95 -8.24
C ASP A 125 -5.39 24.48 -7.34
#